data_AF-A0AAV1SKN3-F1
#
_entry.id   AF-A0AAV1SKN3-F1
#
_cell.length_a   1.000
_cell.length_b   1.000
_cell.length_c   1.000
_cell.angle_alpha   90.00
_cell.angle_beta   90.00
_cell.angle_gamma   90.00
#
_symmetry.space_group_name_H-M   'P 1'
#
loop_
_entity.id
_entity.type
_entity.pdbx_description
1 polymer ?
#
loop_
_entity_poly.entity_id
_entity_poly.type
_entity_poly.pdbx_seq_one_letter_code
_entity_poly.pdbx_strand_id
1 'polypeptide(L)'
;MQSQVLSLSEIREVTSLRGVRRVLAQQNLIANLTCNKLPRICRLKRSPGPDCCNKKCVDVKTDRLNCGTCGYKCKYTETCCKGKCVNPSFDKRHCGGCNKKCKKGEFCVYGMCSYA
;
A
#
# COMPACT_ATOMS: atom_id res chain seq x y z
N MET A 1 -8.88 16.84 -4.78
CA MET A 1 -8.17 15.61 -4.39
C MET A 1 -6.77 15.67 -5.00
N GLN A 2 -5.77 15.86 -4.14
CA GLN A 2 -4.42 16.27 -4.52
C GLN A 2 -3.65 15.15 -5.23
N SER A 3 -3.34 15.38 -6.51
CA SER A 3 -2.26 14.68 -7.21
C SER A 3 -0.95 15.22 -6.67
N GLN A 4 -0.25 14.45 -5.84
CA GLN A 4 1.06 14.83 -5.31
C GLN A 4 2.11 14.76 -6.44
N VAL A 5 2.44 15.93 -6.97
CA VAL A 5 3.64 16.16 -7.78
C VAL A 5 4.82 16.12 -6.81
N LEU A 6 5.79 15.21 -7.02
CA LEU A 6 7.04 15.22 -6.25
C LEU A 6 7.77 16.55 -6.46
N SER A 7 8.34 17.09 -5.38
CA SER A 7 9.11 18.33 -5.44
C SER A 7 10.42 18.14 -6.21
N LEU A 8 10.87 19.18 -6.92
CA LEU A 8 12.11 19.18 -7.73
C LEU A 8 13.38 18.80 -6.93
N SER A 9 13.35 18.91 -5.60
CA SER A 9 14.41 18.50 -4.69
C SER A 9 14.47 16.98 -4.48
N GLU A 10 13.34 16.28 -4.46
CA GLU A 10 13.27 14.82 -4.23
C GLU A 10 13.73 13.99 -5.44
N ILE A 11 13.67 14.58 -6.64
CA ILE A 11 14.09 13.92 -7.89
C ILE A 11 15.62 13.80 -7.98
N ARG A 12 16.37 14.70 -7.34
CA ARG A 12 17.84 14.72 -7.38
C ARG A 12 18.48 13.49 -6.73
N GLU A 13 17.80 12.82 -5.80
CA GLU A 13 18.29 11.57 -5.19
C GLU A 13 18.08 10.33 -6.06
N VAL A 14 17.09 10.34 -6.96
CA VAL A 14 16.81 9.22 -7.87
C VAL A 14 17.76 9.24 -9.07
N THR A 15 18.31 10.42 -9.39
CA THR A 15 19.28 10.63 -10.47
C THR A 15 20.72 10.53 -9.97
N SER A 16 21.07 9.45 -9.27
CA SER A 16 22.47 8.97 -9.26
C SER A 16 22.73 8.22 -10.58
N LEU A 17 22.60 8.92 -11.71
CA LEU A 17 22.94 8.39 -13.01
C LEU A 17 24.15 9.15 -13.52
N ARG A 18 25.33 8.61 -13.20
CA ARG A 18 26.55 8.82 -14.00
C ARG A 18 26.17 8.53 -15.45
N GLY A 19 25.84 9.56 -16.24
CA GLY A 19 25.57 9.39 -17.66
C GLY A 19 24.58 10.33 -18.32
N VAL A 20 23.74 11.09 -17.60
CA VAL A 20 22.80 12.00 -18.29
C VAL A 20 23.44 13.37 -18.55
N ARG A 21 24.43 13.37 -19.44
CA ARG A 21 24.82 14.59 -20.17
C ARG A 21 24.03 14.61 -21.47
N ARG A 22 23.42 15.76 -21.76
CA ARG A 22 22.65 16.13 -22.96
C ARG A 22 21.17 15.73 -22.89
N VAL A 23 20.30 16.71 -22.67
CA VAL A 23 19.51 17.39 -23.73
C VAL A 23 18.47 18.28 -23.01
N LEU A 24 18.28 19.51 -23.50
CA LEU A 24 17.29 20.51 -23.09
C LEU A 24 15.82 20.08 -23.39
N ALA A 25 15.47 18.80 -23.16
CA ALA A 25 14.14 18.22 -23.41
C ALA A 25 13.58 17.44 -22.20
N GLN A 26 14.19 17.60 -21.01
CA GLN A 26 13.98 16.70 -19.88
C GLN A 26 12.88 17.12 -18.89
N GLN A 27 12.21 18.26 -19.12
CA GLN A 27 11.19 18.78 -18.20
C GLN A 27 9.85 17.99 -18.26
N ASN A 28 9.61 17.20 -19.31
CA ASN A 28 8.37 16.41 -19.49
C ASN A 28 8.50 14.91 -19.19
N LEU A 29 9.71 14.39 -18.92
CA LEU A 29 9.92 12.96 -18.62
C LEU A 29 9.54 12.61 -17.17
N ILE A 30 9.63 13.58 -16.27
CA ILE A 30 9.29 13.42 -14.84
C ILE A 30 7.78 13.26 -14.65
N ALA A 31 6.97 13.93 -15.48
CA ALA A 31 5.51 13.85 -15.43
C ALA A 31 4.93 12.49 -15.87
N ASN A 32 5.74 11.60 -16.44
CA ASN A 32 5.30 10.31 -17.00
C ASN A 32 5.93 9.08 -16.33
N LEU A 33 6.62 9.28 -15.19
CA LEU A 33 7.19 8.22 -14.37
C LEU A 33 6.10 7.57 -13.52
N THR A 34 5.45 6.55 -14.08
CA THR A 34 4.51 5.70 -13.35
C THR A 34 5.18 4.40 -12.93
N CYS A 35 4.67 3.75 -11.88
CA CYS A 35 5.27 2.51 -11.40
C CYS A 35 5.24 1.36 -12.42
N ASN A 36 4.34 1.41 -13.42
CA ASN A 36 4.30 0.44 -14.52
C ASN A 36 5.57 0.50 -15.39
N LYS A 37 6.19 1.68 -15.51
CA LYS A 37 7.44 1.90 -16.28
C LYS A 37 8.67 1.85 -15.39
N LEU A 38 8.56 2.31 -14.14
CA LEU A 38 9.64 2.29 -13.16
C LEU A 38 9.15 1.73 -11.82
N PRO A 39 9.13 0.39 -11.65
CA PRO A 39 8.61 -0.23 -10.42
C PRO A 39 9.33 0.18 -9.14
N ARG A 40 10.60 0.62 -9.24
CA ARG A 40 11.40 1.03 -8.10
C ARG A 40 10.86 2.26 -7.37
N ILE A 41 10.03 3.09 -8.03
CA ILE A 41 9.41 4.27 -7.40
C ILE A 41 8.53 3.88 -6.20
N CYS A 42 7.93 2.68 -6.20
CA CYS A 42 7.09 2.21 -5.11
C CYS A 42 7.88 1.82 -3.85
N ARG A 43 9.20 1.63 -3.96
CA ARG A 43 10.05 1.27 -2.81
C ARG A 43 10.67 2.50 -2.12
N LEU A 44 10.36 3.70 -2.61
CA LEU A 44 10.78 4.94 -1.96
C LEU A 44 10.08 5.11 -0.61
N LYS A 45 10.77 5.70 0.37
CA LYS A 45 10.28 5.81 1.77
C LYS A 45 8.91 6.48 1.92
N ARG A 46 8.52 7.35 0.99
CA ARG A 46 7.25 8.10 1.02
C ARG A 46 6.18 7.50 0.08
N SER A 47 6.47 6.36 -0.53
CA SER A 47 5.49 5.63 -1.34
C SER A 47 4.40 5.02 -0.46
N PRO A 48 3.12 5.00 -0.88
CA PRO A 48 2.05 4.34 -0.15
C PRO A 48 2.22 2.82 0.04
N GLY A 49 3.08 2.20 -0.76
CA GLY A 49 3.44 0.80 -0.62
C GLY A 49 4.33 0.31 -1.75
N PRO A 50 4.87 -0.92 -1.64
CA PRO A 50 5.87 -1.44 -2.56
C PRO A 50 5.29 -1.99 -3.87
N ASP A 51 3.97 -2.18 -3.96
CA ASP A 51 3.31 -2.90 -5.05
C ASP A 51 2.73 -1.91 -6.07
N CYS A 52 2.94 -2.19 -7.35
CA CYS A 52 2.41 -1.36 -8.42
C CYS A 52 1.07 -1.91 -8.92
N CYS A 53 -0.02 -1.18 -8.66
CA CYS A 53 -1.35 -1.48 -9.15
C CYS A 53 -1.89 -0.32 -10.01
N ASN A 54 -2.12 -0.57 -11.30
CA ASN A 54 -2.70 0.41 -12.24
C ASN A 54 -2.00 1.79 -12.18
N LYS A 55 -0.67 1.81 -12.34
CA LYS A 55 0.18 3.03 -12.29
C LYS A 55 0.30 3.68 -10.90
N LYS A 56 -0.34 3.14 -9.87
CA LYS A 56 -0.26 3.62 -8.48
C LYS A 56 0.50 2.64 -7.61
N CYS A 57 1.29 3.18 -6.69
CA CYS A 57 1.91 2.38 -5.65
C CYS A 57 0.93 2.18 -4.50
N VAL A 58 0.75 0.94 -4.08
CA VAL A 58 -0.12 0.51 -2.98
C VAL A 58 0.60 -0.55 -2.16
N ASP A 59 0.11 -0.84 -0.97
CA ASP A 59 0.55 -1.99 -0.19
C ASP A 59 -0.54 -3.05 -0.21
N VAL A 60 -0.33 -4.13 -0.97
CA VAL A 60 -1.35 -5.19 -1.06
C VAL A 60 -1.59 -5.89 0.28
N LYS A 61 -0.76 -5.67 1.29
CA LYS A 61 -0.92 -6.28 2.61
C LYS A 61 -1.91 -5.52 3.50
N THR A 62 -2.18 -4.26 3.19
CA THR A 62 -2.97 -3.36 4.04
C THR A 62 -4.04 -2.59 3.28
N ASP A 63 -3.90 -2.43 1.96
CA ASP A 63 -4.90 -1.77 1.12
C ASP A 63 -6.13 -2.67 0.92
N ARG A 64 -7.27 -2.19 1.44
CA ARG A 64 -8.58 -2.86 1.33
C ARG A 64 -9.05 -3.03 -0.11
N LEU A 65 -8.59 -2.18 -1.04
CA LEU A 65 -8.99 -2.21 -2.45
C LEU A 65 -8.08 -3.07 -3.32
N ASN A 66 -6.92 -3.50 -2.81
CA ASN A 66 -5.90 -4.25 -3.53
C ASN A 66 -5.34 -5.39 -2.64
N CYS A 67 -6.19 -6.03 -1.84
CA CYS A 67 -5.73 -6.92 -0.79
C CYS A 67 -5.21 -8.25 -1.35
N GLY A 68 -3.94 -8.56 -1.13
CA GLY A 68 -3.25 -9.75 -1.63
C GLY A 68 -2.92 -9.70 -3.13
N THR A 69 -3.77 -9.07 -3.94
CA THR A 69 -3.52 -8.81 -5.36
C THR A 69 -4.23 -7.55 -5.83
N CYS A 70 -3.72 -6.93 -6.89
CA CYS A 70 -4.28 -5.70 -7.45
C CYS A 70 -5.76 -5.89 -7.85
N GLY A 71 -6.61 -4.96 -7.42
CA GLY A 71 -8.04 -4.98 -7.72
C GLY A 71 -8.88 -5.93 -6.86
N TYR A 72 -8.28 -6.74 -5.99
CA TYR A 72 -9.03 -7.59 -5.06
C TYR A 72 -9.52 -6.77 -3.87
N LYS A 73 -10.83 -6.49 -3.86
CA LYS A 73 -11.47 -5.65 -2.84
C LYS A 73 -12.08 -6.52 -1.74
N CYS A 74 -11.75 -6.21 -0.49
CA CYS A 74 -12.41 -6.85 0.65
C CYS A 74 -13.86 -6.37 0.81
N LYS A 75 -14.71 -7.21 1.39
CA LYS A 75 -16.10 -6.86 1.70
C LYS A 75 -16.17 -5.66 2.64
N TYR A 76 -17.35 -5.05 2.76
CA TYR A 76 -17.56 -3.86 3.61
C TYR A 76 -17.13 -4.07 5.06
N THR A 77 -17.46 -5.24 5.62
CA THR A 77 -17.14 -5.62 7.00
C THR A 77 -15.73 -6.19 7.18
N GLU A 78 -14.93 -6.26 6.11
CA GLU A 78 -13.60 -6.87 6.12
C GLU A 78 -12.52 -5.81 5.96
N THR A 79 -11.38 -6.08 6.59
CA THR A 79 -10.15 -5.29 6.45
C THR A 79 -9.06 -6.14 5.80
N CYS A 80 -8.12 -5.50 5.12
CA CYS A 80 -6.96 -6.19 4.58
C CYS A 80 -5.91 -6.37 5.68
N CYS A 81 -5.61 -7.62 6.01
CA CYS A 81 -4.60 -7.96 7.00
C CYS A 81 -3.61 -8.95 6.39
N LYS A 82 -2.36 -8.52 6.23
CA LYS A 82 -1.28 -9.34 5.65
C LYS A 82 -1.65 -9.94 4.28
N GLY A 83 -2.41 -9.19 3.48
CA GLY A 83 -2.83 -9.60 2.14
C GLY A 83 -4.01 -10.58 2.13
N LYS A 84 -4.75 -10.68 3.24
CA LYS A 84 -6.00 -11.45 3.32
C LYS A 84 -7.11 -10.56 3.87
N CYS A 85 -8.28 -10.67 3.28
CA CYS A 85 -9.48 -10.04 3.81
C CYS A 85 -9.93 -10.82 5.05
N VAL A 86 -10.03 -10.12 6.17
CA VAL A 86 -10.43 -10.69 7.46
C VAL A 86 -11.50 -9.82 8.08
N ASN A 87 -12.45 -10.44 8.79
CA ASN A 87 -13.49 -9.70 9.49
C ASN A 87 -13.05 -9.47 10.94
N PRO A 88 -12.66 -8.24 11.32
CA PRO A 88 -12.17 -7.97 12.66
C PRO A 88 -13.26 -8.04 13.73
N SER A 89 -14.54 -8.11 13.35
CA SER A 89 -15.65 -8.21 14.31
C SER A 89 -15.85 -9.62 14.87
N PHE A 90 -15.39 -10.65 14.14
CA PHE A 90 -15.65 -12.06 14.46
C PHE A 90 -14.44 -12.99 14.30
N ASP A 91 -13.39 -12.60 13.56
CA ASP A 91 -12.18 -13.41 13.44
C ASP A 91 -11.36 -13.31 14.73
N LYS A 92 -11.31 -14.42 15.47
CA LYS A 92 -10.52 -14.56 16.70
C LYS A 92 -9.04 -14.20 16.56
N ARG A 93 -8.46 -14.31 15.37
CA ARG A 93 -7.04 -13.98 15.10
C ARG A 93 -6.83 -12.50 14.79
N HIS A 94 -7.91 -11.76 14.52
CA HIS A 94 -7.89 -10.38 14.05
C HIS A 94 -8.96 -9.51 14.74
N CYS A 95 -9.28 -9.82 16.00
CA CYS A 95 -10.38 -9.22 16.73
C CYS A 95 -10.12 -7.75 17.06
N GLY A 96 -10.97 -6.85 16.55
CA GLY A 96 -10.81 -5.40 16.69
C GLY A 96 -9.60 -4.83 15.94
N GLY A 97 -8.95 -5.62 15.09
CA GLY A 97 -7.83 -5.15 14.26
C GLY A 97 -6.91 -6.25 13.74
N CYS A 98 -6.12 -5.90 12.73
CA CYS A 98 -5.15 -6.83 12.13
C CYS A 98 -4.14 -7.34 13.16
N ASN A 99 -3.94 -8.67 13.17
CA ASN A 99 -3.10 -9.41 14.14
C ASN A 99 -3.46 -9.26 15.63
N LYS A 100 -4.67 -8.80 15.98
CA LYS A 100 -5.15 -8.80 17.36
C LYS A 100 -5.84 -10.11 17.70
N LYS A 101 -5.08 -11.10 18.14
CA LYS A 101 -5.61 -12.42 18.50
C LYS A 101 -6.17 -12.42 19.93
N CYS A 102 -7.37 -12.96 20.13
CA CYS A 102 -7.90 -13.22 21.48
C CYS A 102 -7.23 -14.41 22.16
N LYS A 103 -7.24 -14.45 23.49
CA LYS A 103 -6.64 -15.53 24.27
C LYS A 103 -7.33 -16.87 24.00
N LYS A 104 -6.67 -17.96 24.41
CA LYS A 104 -7.28 -19.30 24.34
C LYS A 104 -8.54 -19.29 25.23
N GLY A 105 -9.65 -19.83 24.73
CA GLY A 105 -10.96 -19.78 25.39
C GLY A 105 -11.83 -18.57 25.04
N GLU A 106 -11.26 -17.44 24.62
CA GLU A 106 -12.06 -16.23 24.30
C GLU A 106 -12.71 -16.29 22.91
N PHE A 107 -13.83 -15.59 22.77
CA PHE A 107 -14.54 -15.38 21.51
C PHE A 107 -14.36 -13.94 21.03
N CYS A 108 -14.37 -13.74 19.72
CA CYS A 108 -14.40 -12.40 19.15
C CYS A 108 -15.85 -12.04 18.83
N VAL A 109 -16.38 -11.04 19.53
CA VAL A 109 -17.76 -10.58 19.37
C VAL A 109 -17.75 -9.07 19.21
N TYR A 110 -18.32 -8.57 18.12
CA TYR A 110 -18.34 -7.14 17.75
C TYR A 110 -16.97 -6.46 17.80
N GLY A 111 -15.89 -7.20 17.55
CA GLY A 111 -14.52 -6.68 17.55
C GLY A 111 -13.89 -6.57 18.94
N MET A 112 -14.48 -7.20 19.95
CA MET A 112 -13.94 -7.30 21.29
C MET A 112 -13.72 -8.76 21.67
N CYS A 113 -12.59 -9.04 22.31
CA CYS A 113 -12.35 -10.34 22.92
C CYS A 113 -13.20 -10.45 24.19
N SER A 114 -14.18 -11.34 24.17
CA SER A 114 -15.04 -11.64 25.33
C SER A 114 -14.69 -13.00 25.91
N TYR A 115 -14.86 -13.11 27.22
CA TYR A 115 -14.97 -14.40 27.90
C TYR A 115 -16.33 -15.01 27.52
N ALA A 116 -16.35 -16.30 27.25
CA ALA A 116 -17.56 -17.12 27.30
C ALA A 116 -17.58 -17.89 28.59
#